data_AF-A0A6B3G6C1-F1
#
_entry.id   AF-A0A6B3G6C1-F1
#
_cell.length_a   1.000
_cell.length_b   1.000
_cell.length_c   1.000
_cell.angle_alpha   90.00
_cell.angle_beta   90.00
_cell.angle_gamma   90.00
#
_symmetry.space_group_name_H-M   'P 1'
#
loop_
_entity.id
_entity.type
_entity.pdbx_description
1 polymer ?
#
loop_
_entity_poly.entity_id
_entity_poly.type
_entity_poly.pdbx_seq_one_letter_code
_entity_poly.pdbx_strand_id
1 'polypeptide(L)'
;MNAPRRHAADPEVIAQTTGLVNFLRDMVHSSHQRQRDDRGRDRLWLADLPEQVRRPTPREDGIVLLLDHVSQSTPPELPEVLDGWVDQTACLDADGIDPPLAETGPGHTRLPALTSAAEEEGEQDTGTTLARDQASEVLRAYGPWLQRWRKWAERERHERPLRALYDKVYAWHQQLALEDDRTELVLAIGLLAWTRPGEETVHRHLLTQ
;
A
#
# COMPACT_ATOMS: atom_id res chain seq x y z
N MET A 1 63.25 25.25 -5.86
CA MET A 1 62.78 24.09 -5.07
C MET A 1 62.60 22.92 -6.02
N ASN A 2 63.54 21.96 -6.00
CA ASN A 2 63.50 20.76 -6.85
C ASN A 2 62.77 19.66 -6.07
N ALA A 3 61.60 19.21 -6.54
CA ALA A 3 60.93 18.05 -5.96
C ALA A 3 61.77 16.79 -6.26
N PRO A 4 62.09 15.95 -5.26
CA PRO A 4 62.88 14.76 -5.50
C PRO A 4 62.11 13.79 -6.40
N ARG A 5 62.70 13.45 -7.56
CA ARG A 5 62.16 12.42 -8.46
C ARG A 5 62.29 11.07 -7.77
N ARG A 6 61.17 10.56 -7.24
CA ARG A 6 61.10 9.22 -6.65
C ARG A 6 61.30 8.19 -7.76
N HIS A 7 62.27 7.29 -7.57
CA HIS A 7 62.64 6.27 -8.55
C HIS A 7 61.68 5.08 -8.41
N ALA A 8 61.32 4.43 -9.51
CA ALA A 8 60.35 3.31 -9.51
C ALA A 8 60.80 2.08 -8.68
N ALA A 9 62.08 2.02 -8.30
CA ALA A 9 62.65 0.97 -7.45
C ALA A 9 62.69 1.34 -5.96
N ASP A 10 62.14 2.50 -5.58
CA ASP A 10 62.04 2.93 -4.20
C ASP A 10 61.05 2.02 -3.45
N PRO A 11 61.47 1.36 -2.36
CA PRO A 11 60.62 0.45 -1.60
C PRO A 11 59.33 1.12 -1.09
N GLU A 12 59.33 2.43 -0.84
CA GLU A 12 58.12 3.16 -0.42
C GLU A 12 57.11 3.29 -1.58
N VAL A 13 57.60 3.53 -2.80
CA VAL A 13 56.77 3.60 -4.02
C VAL A 13 56.23 2.21 -4.37
N ILE A 14 57.04 1.15 -4.21
CA ILE A 14 56.61 -0.23 -4.45
C ILE A 14 55.53 -0.64 -3.43
N ALA A 15 55.70 -0.28 -2.15
CA ALA A 15 54.71 -0.56 -1.11
C ALA A 15 53.38 0.17 -1.37
N GLN A 16 53.42 1.46 -1.74
CA GLN A 16 52.24 2.23 -2.10
C GLN A 16 51.53 1.67 -3.34
N THR A 17 52.28 1.29 -4.37
CA THR A 17 51.73 0.72 -5.61
C THR A 17 51.10 -0.65 -5.35
N THR A 18 51.74 -1.48 -4.52
CA THR A 18 51.21 -2.79 -4.12
C THR A 18 49.94 -2.65 -3.28
N GLY A 19 49.91 -1.69 -2.36
CA GLY A 19 48.73 -1.35 -1.57
C GLY A 19 47.57 -0.88 -2.43
N LEU A 20 47.82 0.01 -3.40
CA LEU A 20 46.81 0.46 -4.35
C LEU A 20 46.29 -0.69 -5.23
N VAL A 21 47.18 -1.54 -5.75
CA VAL A 21 46.79 -2.70 -6.58
C VAL A 21 45.97 -3.70 -5.78
N ASN A 22 46.30 -3.95 -4.52
CA ASN A 22 45.52 -4.81 -3.64
C ASN A 22 44.17 -4.18 -3.31
N PHE A 23 44.11 -2.89 -3.01
CA PHE A 23 42.85 -2.17 -2.80
C PHE A 23 41.95 -2.19 -4.04
N LEU A 24 42.51 -1.95 -5.24
CA LEU A 24 41.77 -2.05 -6.50
C LEU A 24 41.31 -3.49 -6.77
N ARG A 25 42.14 -4.49 -6.44
CA ARG A 25 41.77 -5.90 -6.56
C ARG A 25 40.63 -6.23 -5.61
N ASP A 26 40.72 -5.86 -4.36
CA ASP A 26 39.69 -6.10 -3.35
C ASP A 26 38.40 -5.35 -3.70
N MET A 27 38.51 -4.12 -4.23
CA MET A 27 37.38 -3.35 -4.75
C MET A 27 36.72 -4.02 -5.97
N VAL A 28 37.51 -4.62 -6.87
CA VAL A 28 36.97 -5.38 -8.02
C VAL A 28 36.36 -6.71 -7.57
N HIS A 29 36.92 -7.37 -6.56
CA HIS A 29 36.32 -8.59 -5.99
C HIS A 29 35.08 -8.28 -5.15
N SER A 30 35.01 -7.09 -4.53
CA SER A 30 33.81 -6.57 -3.89
C SER A 30 32.84 -5.92 -4.88
N SER A 31 33.25 -5.72 -6.14
CA SER A 31 32.41 -5.13 -7.18
C SER A 31 31.33 -6.14 -7.58
N HIS A 32 30.22 -6.04 -6.84
CA HIS A 32 28.88 -6.50 -7.13
C HIS A 32 28.81 -7.90 -7.74
N GLN A 33 28.52 -8.90 -6.88
CA GLN A 33 27.93 -10.14 -7.35
C GLN A 33 26.72 -9.78 -8.21
N ARG A 34 26.88 -9.92 -9.53
CA ARG A 34 25.91 -9.42 -10.51
C ARG A 34 24.63 -10.21 -10.29
N GLN A 35 23.66 -9.62 -9.58
CA GLN A 35 22.37 -10.25 -9.36
C GLN A 35 21.63 -10.27 -10.69
N ARG A 36 21.55 -11.46 -11.28
CA ARG A 36 20.96 -11.72 -12.60
C ARG A 36 19.46 -12.04 -12.54
N ASP A 37 18.91 -12.14 -11.32
CA ASP A 37 17.51 -12.45 -11.05
C ASP A 37 16.83 -11.22 -10.43
N ASP A 38 15.56 -11.02 -10.78
CA ASP A 38 14.74 -9.87 -10.35
C ASP A 38 13.95 -10.17 -9.05
N ARG A 39 13.89 -11.43 -8.63
CA ARG A 39 13.05 -11.90 -7.52
C ARG A 39 13.28 -11.20 -6.19
N GLY A 40 14.51 -10.76 -5.92
CA GLY A 40 14.88 -10.07 -4.68
C GLY A 40 14.64 -8.56 -4.70
N ARG A 41 14.11 -8.01 -5.80
CA ARG A 41 13.92 -6.57 -5.99
C ARG A 41 12.44 -6.20 -5.88
N ASP A 42 12.20 -5.02 -5.33
CA ASP A 42 10.91 -4.38 -5.50
C ASP A 42 10.71 -4.01 -6.97
N ARG A 43 9.58 -4.44 -7.52
CA ARG A 43 9.24 -4.26 -8.93
C ARG A 43 7.81 -3.78 -9.10
N LEU A 44 7.59 -2.98 -10.14
CA LEU A 44 6.28 -2.52 -10.58
C LEU A 44 6.17 -2.81 -12.07
N TRP A 45 5.20 -3.63 -12.44
CA TRP A 45 4.91 -3.93 -13.83
C TRP A 45 3.98 -2.87 -14.40
N LEU A 46 4.44 -2.16 -15.43
CA LEU A 46 3.62 -1.18 -16.14
C LEU A 46 2.43 -1.82 -16.88
N ALA A 47 2.46 -3.13 -17.10
CA ALA A 47 1.36 -3.90 -17.68
C ALA A 47 0.20 -4.15 -16.69
N ASP A 48 0.50 -4.20 -15.40
CA ASP A 48 -0.45 -4.49 -14.32
C ASP A 48 -1.01 -3.22 -13.69
N LEU A 49 -0.84 -2.06 -14.35
CA LEU A 49 -1.38 -0.80 -13.87
C LEU A 49 -2.92 -0.85 -13.86
N PRO A 50 -3.57 -0.28 -12.83
CA PRO A 50 -5.02 -0.16 -12.78
C PRO A 50 -5.55 0.55 -14.03
N GLU A 51 -6.72 0.17 -14.52
CA GLU A 51 -7.29 0.69 -15.79
C GLU A 51 -7.48 2.22 -15.80
N GLN A 52 -7.64 2.81 -14.62
CA GLN A 52 -7.82 4.25 -14.44
C GLN A 52 -6.53 5.03 -14.70
N VAL A 53 -5.37 4.37 -14.54
CA VAL A 53 -4.06 4.98 -14.78
C VAL A 53 -3.78 4.95 -16.26
N ARG A 54 -3.51 6.12 -16.85
CA ARG A 54 -3.08 6.17 -18.25
C ARG A 54 -1.78 5.41 -18.40
N ARG A 55 -1.79 4.44 -19.33
CA ARG A 55 -0.59 3.69 -19.67
C ARG A 55 0.51 4.64 -20.17
N PRO A 56 1.77 4.41 -19.76
CA PRO A 56 2.91 5.16 -20.24
C PRO A 56 2.92 5.22 -21.76
N THR A 57 2.94 6.44 -22.29
CA THR A 57 3.07 6.71 -23.72
C THR A 57 4.32 7.55 -23.93
N PRO A 58 5.00 7.43 -25.09
CA PRO A 58 6.17 8.26 -25.36
C PRO A 58 5.77 9.72 -25.32
N ARG A 59 6.37 10.47 -24.41
CA ARG A 59 6.20 11.92 -24.26
C ARG A 59 7.53 12.60 -24.44
N GLU A 60 7.50 13.79 -25.02
CA GLU A 60 8.71 14.61 -25.23
C GLU A 60 9.26 15.18 -23.92
N ASP A 61 8.45 15.21 -22.86
CA ASP A 61 8.82 15.70 -21.53
C ASP A 61 9.66 14.71 -20.70
N GLY A 62 9.85 13.47 -21.18
CA GLY A 62 10.57 12.41 -20.47
C GLY A 62 9.81 11.82 -19.28
N ILE A 63 8.54 12.19 -19.07
CA ILE A 63 7.71 11.66 -17.98
C ILE A 63 7.10 10.32 -18.41
N VAL A 64 7.53 9.25 -17.75
CA VAL A 64 7.03 7.89 -18.02
C VAL A 64 5.66 7.66 -17.39
N LEU A 65 5.47 8.09 -16.14
CA LEU A 65 4.25 7.86 -15.38
C LEU A 65 3.99 9.05 -14.45
N LEU A 66 2.74 9.53 -14.42
CA LEU A 66 2.26 10.52 -13.47
C LEU A 66 1.16 9.88 -12.63
N LEU A 67 1.28 9.97 -11.32
CA LEU A 67 0.32 9.44 -10.36
C LEU A 67 -0.19 10.58 -9.47
N ASP A 68 -1.50 10.74 -9.43
CA ASP A 68 -2.13 11.66 -8.50
C ASP A 68 -2.33 10.98 -7.15
N HIS A 69 -2.13 11.73 -6.06
CA HIS A 69 -2.42 11.23 -4.73
C HIS A 69 -3.92 11.12 -4.52
N VAL A 70 -4.38 9.93 -4.11
CA VAL A 70 -5.80 9.64 -3.81
C VAL A 70 -5.96 9.44 -2.31
N SER A 71 -6.63 10.38 -1.64
CA SER A 71 -6.84 10.32 -0.19
C SER A 71 -7.78 9.18 0.22
N GLN A 72 -7.62 8.69 1.44
CA GLN A 72 -8.52 7.70 2.02
C GLN A 72 -9.85 8.30 2.45
N SER A 73 -10.94 7.74 1.93
CA SER A 73 -12.29 8.10 2.33
C SER A 73 -12.71 7.25 3.53
N THR A 74 -13.19 7.88 4.60
CA THR A 74 -13.82 7.16 5.71
C THR A 74 -15.20 6.63 5.32
N PRO A 75 -15.62 5.46 5.84
CA PRO A 75 -16.96 4.95 5.64
C PRO A 75 -18.00 5.90 6.26
N PRO A 76 -19.24 5.91 5.76
CA PRO A 76 -20.30 6.72 6.33
C PRO A 76 -20.63 6.27 7.76
N GLU A 77 -20.72 7.23 8.68
CA GLU A 77 -21.04 6.97 10.09
C GLU A 77 -22.35 6.19 10.23
N LEU A 78 -22.32 5.19 11.11
CA LEU A 78 -23.48 4.37 11.46
C LEU A 78 -24.40 5.21 12.37
N PRO A 79 -25.68 5.41 12.00
CA PRO A 79 -26.65 6.04 12.88
C PRO A 79 -26.80 5.24 14.18
N GLU A 80 -26.97 5.90 15.33
CA GLU A 80 -27.18 5.25 16.64
C GLU A 80 -28.31 4.20 16.60
N VAL A 81 -29.34 4.44 15.79
CA VAL A 81 -30.49 3.53 15.60
C VAL A 81 -30.08 2.18 14.97
N LEU A 82 -28.96 2.14 14.23
CA LEU A 82 -28.43 0.92 13.63
C LEU A 82 -27.32 0.28 14.47
N ASP A 83 -26.94 0.89 15.60
CA ASP A 83 -25.93 0.32 16.48
C ASP A 83 -26.45 -0.97 17.12
N GLY A 84 -25.62 -2.02 17.12
CA GLY A 84 -26.02 -3.38 17.51
C GLY A 84 -26.96 -4.12 16.53
N TRP A 85 -27.45 -3.47 15.47
CA TRP A 85 -28.22 -4.11 14.39
C TRP A 85 -27.38 -4.46 13.17
N VAL A 86 -26.30 -3.71 12.94
CA VAL A 86 -25.34 -3.95 11.86
C VAL A 86 -23.97 -4.18 12.47
N ASP A 87 -23.26 -5.21 11.99
CA ASP A 87 -21.89 -5.48 12.41
C ASP A 87 -20.97 -4.33 11.97
N GLN A 88 -20.37 -3.63 12.95
CA GLN A 88 -19.46 -2.52 12.70
C GLN A 88 -18.22 -2.96 11.91
N THR A 89 -17.79 -4.22 12.03
CA THR A 89 -16.64 -4.73 11.26
C THR A 89 -16.98 -4.88 9.78
N ALA A 90 -18.21 -5.33 9.45
CA ALA A 90 -18.70 -5.41 8.08
C ALA A 90 -18.87 -4.01 7.44
N CYS A 91 -19.15 -2.97 8.24
CA CYS A 91 -19.22 -1.59 7.76
C CYS A 91 -17.87 -1.05 7.27
N LEU A 92 -16.75 -1.57 7.79
CA LEU A 92 -15.40 -1.16 7.43
C LEU A 92 -14.88 -1.87 6.18
N ASP A 93 -15.46 -3.02 5.83
CA ASP A 93 -15.03 -3.84 4.70
C ASP A 93 -15.71 -3.41 3.39
N ALA A 94 -15.06 -2.55 2.62
CA ALA A 94 -15.54 -2.15 1.30
C ALA A 94 -15.56 -3.30 0.26
N ASP A 95 -14.88 -4.43 0.48
CA ASP A 95 -14.94 -5.61 -0.40
C ASP A 95 -16.01 -6.62 0.06
N GLY A 96 -16.54 -6.42 1.26
CA GLY A 96 -17.57 -7.24 1.87
C GLY A 96 -18.91 -7.16 1.13
N ILE A 97 -19.77 -8.13 1.44
CA ILE A 97 -21.18 -8.09 1.08
C ILE A 97 -21.84 -6.93 1.82
N ASP A 98 -22.94 -6.40 1.27
CA ASP A 98 -23.82 -5.45 1.96
C ASP A 98 -23.96 -5.80 3.46
N PRO A 99 -23.62 -4.89 4.39
CA PRO A 99 -23.61 -5.18 5.81
C PRO A 99 -24.99 -5.68 6.27
N PRO A 100 -25.13 -6.95 6.64
CA PRO A 100 -26.45 -7.53 6.85
C PRO A 100 -27.09 -6.94 8.11
N LEU A 101 -28.37 -6.61 8.01
CA LEU A 101 -29.17 -6.24 9.17
C LEU A 101 -29.54 -7.51 9.95
N ALA A 102 -29.21 -7.56 11.24
CA ALA A 102 -29.55 -8.68 12.11
C ALA A 102 -31.07 -8.92 12.20
N GLU A 103 -31.47 -10.18 12.33
CA GLU A 103 -32.88 -10.58 12.50
C GLU A 103 -33.46 -10.12 13.86
N THR A 104 -32.58 -9.94 14.83
CA THR A 104 -32.89 -9.48 16.18
C THR A 104 -31.78 -8.54 16.66
N GLY A 105 -32.14 -7.40 17.24
CA GLY A 105 -31.18 -6.42 17.74
C GLY A 105 -31.63 -5.78 19.06
N PRO A 106 -30.77 -4.93 19.64
CA PRO A 106 -31.10 -4.23 20.87
C PRO A 106 -32.29 -3.31 20.62
N GLY A 107 -33.32 -3.49 21.43
CA GLY A 107 -34.51 -2.68 21.40
C GLY A 107 -34.33 -1.35 22.10
N HIS A 108 -33.66 -0.38 21.48
CA HIS A 108 -33.57 0.98 22.02
C HIS A 108 -34.90 1.72 21.80
N THR A 109 -35.96 1.31 22.50
CA THR A 109 -37.17 2.12 22.60
C THR A 109 -36.86 3.30 23.50
N ARG A 110 -36.59 4.48 22.92
CA ARG A 110 -36.53 5.74 23.67
C ARG A 110 -37.95 6.07 24.14
N LEU A 111 -38.38 5.47 25.25
CA LEU A 111 -39.61 5.87 25.92
C LEU A 111 -39.46 7.34 26.35
N PRO A 112 -40.42 8.23 26.04
CA PRO A 112 -40.43 9.54 26.66
C PRO A 112 -40.54 9.32 28.17
N ALA A 113 -39.58 9.83 28.93
CA ALA A 113 -39.64 9.80 30.38
C ALA A 113 -40.89 10.58 30.84
N LEU A 114 -42.02 9.88 30.97
CA LEU A 114 -43.20 10.39 31.63
C LEU A 114 -42.91 10.34 33.13
N THR A 115 -42.43 11.48 33.59
CA THR A 115 -42.27 11.93 34.98
C THR A 115 -43.12 11.17 36.00
N SER A 116 -42.45 10.48 36.93
CA SER A 116 -42.85 10.48 38.34
C SER A 116 -41.60 10.30 39.20
N ALA A 117 -41.27 11.39 39.91
CA ALA A 117 -40.46 11.56 41.11
C ALA A 117 -39.49 10.44 41.54
N ALA A 118 -38.22 10.87 41.62
CA ALA A 118 -37.16 10.45 42.56
C ALA A 118 -36.85 8.96 42.65
N GLU A 119 -35.73 8.56 42.04
CA GLU A 119 -34.54 8.03 42.71
C GLU A 119 -33.52 7.53 41.66
N GLU A 120 -32.28 7.99 41.82
CA GLU A 120 -30.99 7.41 41.42
C GLU A 120 -30.77 6.85 40.00
N GLU A 121 -29.74 7.46 39.38
CA GLU A 121 -28.97 7.07 38.21
C GLU A 121 -28.94 5.57 37.91
N GLY A 122 -29.44 5.23 36.72
CA GLY A 122 -29.30 3.93 36.11
C GLY A 122 -30.20 3.90 34.89
N GLU A 123 -29.66 4.29 33.75
CA GLU A 123 -30.24 4.01 32.44
C GLU A 123 -30.29 2.47 32.30
N GLN A 124 -31.34 1.87 32.87
CA GLN A 124 -31.61 0.45 32.80
C GLN A 124 -32.08 0.18 31.38
N ASP A 125 -31.10 -0.04 30.51
CA ASP A 125 -31.22 -0.66 29.20
C ASP A 125 -31.94 -1.99 29.42
N THR A 126 -33.27 -1.94 29.34
CA THR A 126 -34.12 -3.11 29.51
C THR A 126 -33.92 -3.88 28.21
N GLY A 127 -32.89 -4.74 28.19
CA GLY A 127 -32.39 -5.54 27.07
C GLY A 127 -33.47 -6.44 26.46
N THR A 128 -34.46 -5.79 25.85
CA THR A 128 -35.55 -6.41 25.14
C THR A 128 -35.07 -6.57 23.73
N THR A 129 -34.68 -7.79 23.39
CA THR A 129 -34.36 -8.16 22.01
C THR A 129 -35.60 -7.92 21.16
N LEU A 130 -35.50 -6.94 20.26
CA LEU A 130 -36.57 -6.58 19.33
C LEU A 130 -36.33 -7.36 18.03
N ALA A 131 -37.40 -7.94 17.49
CA ALA A 131 -37.37 -8.53 16.16
C ALA A 131 -37.32 -7.43 15.10
N ARG A 132 -36.61 -7.70 13.98
CA ARG A 132 -36.42 -6.75 12.88
C ARG A 132 -37.72 -6.18 12.32
N ASP A 133 -38.77 -6.98 12.26
CA ASP A 133 -40.10 -6.61 11.75
C ASP A 133 -40.82 -5.59 12.65
N GLN A 134 -40.50 -5.57 13.94
CA GLN A 134 -41.03 -4.64 14.92
C GLN A 134 -40.21 -3.35 15.01
N ALA A 135 -38.97 -3.36 14.48
CA ALA A 135 -38.05 -2.22 14.49
C ALA A 135 -38.20 -1.32 13.25
N SER A 136 -39.37 -0.69 13.10
CA SER A 136 -39.69 0.15 11.91
C SER A 136 -38.72 1.32 11.68
N GLU A 137 -38.17 1.89 12.76
CA GLU A 137 -37.17 2.97 12.67
C GLU A 137 -35.82 2.49 12.12
N VAL A 138 -35.39 1.29 12.53
CA VAL A 138 -34.17 0.63 12.05
C VAL A 138 -34.29 0.34 10.56
N LEU A 139 -35.41 -0.27 10.13
CA LEU A 139 -35.67 -0.54 8.71
C LEU A 139 -35.66 0.74 7.86
N ARG A 140 -36.24 1.83 8.38
CA ARG A 140 -36.29 3.14 7.70
C ARG A 140 -34.91 3.79 7.61
N ALA A 141 -34.06 3.65 8.63
CA ALA A 141 -32.71 4.20 8.65
C ALA A 141 -31.72 3.38 7.81
N TYR A 142 -31.90 2.06 7.76
CA TYR A 142 -30.99 1.13 7.08
C TYR A 142 -30.93 1.38 5.57
N GLY A 143 -32.08 1.56 4.90
CA GLY A 143 -32.11 1.76 3.43
C GLY A 143 -31.25 2.95 2.95
N PRO A 144 -31.48 4.18 3.44
CA PRO A 144 -30.67 5.34 3.08
C PRO A 144 -29.20 5.24 3.50
N TRP A 145 -28.91 4.63 4.65
CA TRP A 145 -27.53 4.39 5.07
C TRP A 145 -26.82 3.39 4.15
N LEU A 146 -27.45 2.25 3.82
CA LEU A 146 -26.89 1.24 2.92
C LEU A 146 -26.58 1.82 1.54
N GLN A 147 -27.42 2.72 1.02
CA GLN A 147 -27.14 3.41 -0.24
C GLN A 147 -25.92 4.32 -0.18
N ARG A 148 -25.70 5.01 0.96
CA ARG A 148 -24.48 5.80 1.17
C ARG A 148 -23.26 4.90 1.31
N TRP A 149 -23.38 3.80 2.04
CA TRP A 149 -22.33 2.80 2.22
C TRP A 149 -21.92 2.17 0.89
N ARG A 150 -22.86 1.71 0.07
CA ARG A 150 -22.57 1.13 -1.26
C ARG A 150 -21.82 2.10 -2.17
N LYS A 151 -22.20 3.39 -2.17
CA LYS A 151 -21.48 4.43 -2.93
C LYS A 151 -20.05 4.62 -2.45
N TRP A 152 -19.86 4.63 -1.13
CA TRP A 152 -18.52 4.70 -0.54
C TRP A 152 -17.70 3.44 -0.88
N ALA A 153 -18.28 2.25 -0.71
CA ALA A 153 -17.61 0.97 -0.97
C ALA A 153 -17.19 0.86 -2.44
N GLU A 154 -18.06 1.24 -3.38
CA GLU A 154 -17.73 1.27 -4.80
C GLU A 154 -16.57 2.24 -5.11
N ARG A 155 -16.61 3.44 -4.51
CA ARG A 155 -15.52 4.40 -4.65
C ARG A 155 -14.22 3.86 -4.07
N GLU A 156 -14.25 3.30 -2.87
CA GLU A 156 -13.04 2.77 -2.22
C GLU A 156 -12.47 1.57 -2.98
N ARG A 157 -13.30 0.69 -3.55
CA ARG A 157 -12.84 -0.40 -4.45
C ARG A 157 -12.11 0.14 -5.68
N HIS A 158 -12.56 1.27 -6.21
CA HIS A 158 -11.95 1.92 -7.36
C HIS A 158 -10.67 2.68 -7.00
N GLU A 159 -10.65 3.33 -5.85
CA GLU A 159 -9.56 4.22 -5.41
C GLU A 159 -8.41 3.47 -4.71
N ARG A 160 -8.70 2.37 -3.99
CA ARG A 160 -7.71 1.57 -3.27
C ARG A 160 -6.52 1.11 -4.14
N PRO A 161 -6.69 0.54 -5.35
CA PRO A 161 -5.55 0.14 -6.18
C PRO A 161 -4.70 1.34 -6.62
N LEU A 162 -5.30 2.51 -6.83
CA LEU A 162 -4.58 3.74 -7.17
C LEU A 162 -3.75 4.25 -6.00
N ARG A 163 -4.32 4.22 -4.79
CA ARG A 163 -3.64 4.59 -3.55
C ARG A 163 -2.46 3.66 -3.28
N ALA A 164 -2.67 2.35 -3.40
CA ALA A 164 -1.59 1.36 -3.23
C ALA A 164 -0.45 1.54 -4.23
N LEU A 165 -0.77 1.87 -5.49
CA LEU A 165 0.22 2.18 -6.52
C LEU A 165 1.01 3.45 -6.17
N TYR A 166 0.31 4.52 -5.79
CA TYR A 166 0.94 5.78 -5.36
C TYR A 166 1.87 5.55 -4.17
N ASP A 167 1.39 4.89 -3.11
CA ASP A 167 2.14 4.64 -1.88
C ASP A 167 3.41 3.84 -2.16
N LYS A 168 3.34 2.85 -3.07
CA LYS A 168 4.51 2.06 -3.49
C LYS A 168 5.56 2.92 -4.20
N VAL A 169 5.15 3.75 -5.16
CA VAL A 169 6.09 4.64 -5.87
C VAL A 169 6.63 5.72 -4.94
N TYR A 170 5.81 6.23 -4.03
CA TYR A 170 6.23 7.19 -3.01
C TYR A 170 7.24 6.60 -2.04
N ALA A 171 7.07 5.34 -1.63
CA ALA A 171 8.05 4.63 -0.81
C ALA A 171 9.42 4.51 -1.52
N TRP A 172 9.42 4.22 -2.83
CA TRP A 172 10.65 4.24 -3.62
C TRP A 172 11.28 5.63 -3.70
N HIS A 173 10.48 6.68 -3.88
CA HIS A 173 10.98 8.06 -3.84
C HIS A 173 11.63 8.38 -2.49
N GLN A 174 11.02 7.99 -1.37
CA GLN A 174 11.59 8.19 -0.04
C GLN A 174 12.91 7.41 0.15
N GLN A 175 12.96 6.17 -0.33
CA GLN A 175 14.17 5.35 -0.26
C GLN A 175 15.31 5.95 -1.11
N LEU A 176 15.02 6.37 -2.34
CA LEU A 176 15.99 7.03 -3.22
C LEU A 176 16.49 8.34 -2.60
N ALA A 177 15.62 9.14 -2.00
CA ALA A 177 16.02 10.38 -1.34
C ALA A 177 16.94 10.15 -0.12
N LEU A 178 16.86 8.99 0.53
CA LEU A 178 17.69 8.64 1.69
C LEU A 178 19.01 7.95 1.30
N GLU A 179 18.98 7.12 0.27
CA GLU A 179 20.05 6.20 -0.14
C GLU A 179 20.42 6.36 -1.64
N ASP A 180 20.52 7.60 -2.12
CA ASP A 180 20.79 7.92 -3.53
C ASP A 180 22.13 7.36 -4.05
N ASP A 181 23.04 6.97 -3.15
CA ASP A 181 24.33 6.35 -3.46
C ASP A 181 24.29 4.81 -3.50
N ARG A 182 23.20 4.19 -3.05
CA ARG A 182 23.08 2.72 -2.94
C ARG A 182 21.88 2.15 -3.68
N THR A 183 20.84 2.96 -3.89
CA THR A 183 19.60 2.56 -4.55
C THR A 183 19.49 3.29 -5.88
N GLU A 184 19.20 2.54 -6.95
CA GLU A 184 18.89 3.09 -8.26
C GLU A 184 17.50 2.62 -8.70
N LEU A 185 16.76 3.50 -9.35
CA LEU A 185 15.51 3.15 -10.04
C LEU A 185 15.82 2.86 -11.51
N VAL A 186 15.54 1.63 -11.93
CA VAL A 186 15.86 1.17 -13.29
C VAL A 186 14.58 0.92 -14.06
N LEU A 187 14.48 1.46 -15.28
CA LEU A 187 13.38 1.14 -16.18
C LEU A 187 13.78 -0.03 -17.06
N ALA A 188 13.05 -1.14 -16.92
CA ALA A 188 13.31 -2.36 -17.66
C ALA A 188 12.23 -2.65 -18.72
N ILE A 189 12.65 -3.12 -19.90
CA ILE A 189 11.76 -3.51 -21.00
C ILE A 189 12.03 -4.98 -21.35
N GLY A 190 10.97 -5.79 -21.26
CA GLY A 190 11.00 -7.23 -21.54
C GLY A 190 11.57 -8.06 -20.39
N LEU A 191 10.93 -9.21 -20.11
CA LEU A 191 11.39 -10.19 -19.13
C LEU A 191 11.59 -11.53 -19.83
N LEU A 192 12.81 -12.05 -19.79
CA LEU A 192 13.10 -13.42 -20.19
C LEU A 192 12.94 -14.33 -18.98
N ALA A 193 11.89 -15.13 -18.97
CA ALA A 193 11.71 -16.22 -18.02
C ALA A 193 12.15 -17.53 -18.68
N TRP A 194 13.11 -18.24 -18.08
CA TRP A 194 13.55 -19.55 -18.57
C TRP A 194 13.55 -20.57 -17.44
N THR A 195 12.85 -21.69 -17.66
CA THR A 195 12.78 -22.80 -16.70
C THR A 195 13.46 -24.02 -17.31
N ARG A 196 14.42 -24.61 -16.60
CA ARG A 196 14.95 -25.94 -16.91
C ARG A 196 14.26 -26.97 -15.99
N PRO A 197 13.83 -28.14 -16.50
CA PRO A 197 13.23 -29.17 -15.64
C PRO A 197 14.17 -29.56 -14.49
N GLY A 198 13.70 -29.42 -13.25
CA GLY A 198 14.48 -29.70 -12.04
C GLY A 198 15.34 -28.54 -11.51
N GLU A 199 15.32 -27.38 -12.16
CA GLU A 199 16.00 -26.16 -11.69
C GLU A 199 15.02 -25.00 -11.49
N GLU A 200 15.50 -23.98 -10.77
CA GLU A 200 14.75 -22.75 -10.51
C GLU A 200 14.58 -21.93 -11.80
N THR A 201 13.37 -21.41 -12.05
CA THR A 201 13.12 -20.50 -13.19
C THR A 201 14.02 -19.27 -13.07
N VAL A 202 14.66 -18.82 -14.13
CA VAL A 202 15.47 -17.60 -14.14
C VAL A 202 14.68 -16.47 -14.78
N HIS A 203 14.59 -15.31 -14.13
CA HIS A 203 13.94 -14.12 -14.66
C HIS A 203 14.98 -13.03 -14.93
N ARG A 204 15.15 -12.66 -16.20
CA ARG A 204 16.14 -11.65 -16.59
C ARG A 204 15.54 -10.60 -17.50
N HIS A 205 15.64 -9.34 -17.10
CA HIS A 205 15.24 -8.24 -17.95
C HIS A 205 16.15 -8.16 -19.20
N LEU A 206 15.54 -7.97 -20.37
CA LEU A 206 16.26 -7.97 -21.65
C LEU A 206 16.95 -6.64 -21.93
N LEU A 207 16.30 -5.54 -21.52
CA LEU A 207 16.80 -4.18 -21.63
C LEU A 207 16.55 -3.47 -20.29
N THR A 208 17.56 -2.79 -19.79
CA THR A 208 17.52 -1.98 -18.56
C THR A 208 18.23 -0.66 -18.86
N GLN A 209 17.56 0.47 -18.65
CA GLN A 209 18.14 1.80 -18.75
C GLN A 209 18.06 2.54 -17.42
#